data_AF-A0A328UEE0-F1
#
_entry.id   AF-A0A328UEE0-F1
#
_cell.length_a   1.000
_cell.length_b   1.000
_cell.length_c   1.000
_cell.angle_alpha   90.00
_cell.angle_beta   90.00
_cell.angle_gamma   90.00
#
_symmetry.space_group_name_H-M   'P 1'
#
loop_
_entity.id
_entity.type
_entity.pdbx_description
1 polymer ?
#
loop_
_entity_poly.entity_id
_entity_poly.type
_entity_poly.pdbx_seq_one_letter_code
_entity_poly.pdbx_strand_id
1 'polypeptide(L)'
;MWKLIFALLAIIGIAEVGRWLWLWLLKSKKKGKIYFVFSFHGHEKEAEVALRGAVHRLRMYGGTEEKKVLCLDRGMDEETKRVCKLTARDTQMVEICSEEELANLLKRSFANT
;
A
#
# COMPACT_ATOMS: atom_id res chain seq x y z
N MET A 1 -5.28 -34.65 -30.27
CA MET A 1 -5.57 -33.25 -29.90
C MET A 1 -5.84 -33.07 -28.40
N TRP A 2 -6.88 -33.66 -27.83
CA TRP A 2 -7.23 -33.55 -26.39
C TRP A 2 -6.11 -33.89 -25.38
N LYS A 3 -5.32 -34.93 -25.61
CA LYS A 3 -4.19 -35.30 -24.73
C LYS A 3 -3.13 -34.19 -24.57
N LEU A 4 -2.89 -33.40 -25.62
CA LEU A 4 -1.96 -32.27 -25.57
C LEU A 4 -2.52 -31.12 -24.73
N ILE A 5 -3.83 -30.89 -24.83
CA ILE A 5 -4.52 -29.86 -24.04
C ILE A 5 -4.46 -30.22 -22.55
N PHE A 6 -4.72 -31.48 -22.18
CA PHE A 6 -4.59 -31.95 -20.80
C PHE A 6 -3.15 -31.85 -20.29
N ALA A 7 -2.15 -32.17 -21.13
CA ALA A 7 -0.75 -32.03 -20.75
C ALA A 7 -0.36 -30.57 -20.48
N LEU A 8 -0.78 -29.63 -21.32
CA LEU A 8 -0.53 -28.20 -21.12
C LEU A 8 -1.21 -27.66 -19.86
N LEU A 9 -2.48 -28.03 -19.63
CA LEU A 9 -3.21 -27.68 -18.41
C LEU A 9 -2.55 -28.24 -17.15
N ALA A 10 -2.05 -29.47 -17.20
CA ALA A 10 -1.34 -30.09 -16.08
C ALA A 10 -0.04 -29.33 -15.74
N ILE A 11 0.73 -28.92 -16.75
CA ILE A 11 1.96 -28.14 -16.55
C ILE A 11 1.64 -26.78 -15.93
N ILE A 12 0.63 -26.07 -16.44
CA ILE A 12 0.18 -24.77 -15.89
C ILE A 12 -0.29 -24.94 -14.44
N GLY A 13 -1.09 -25.98 -14.16
CA GLY A 13 -1.59 -26.27 -12.83
C GLY A 13 -0.47 -26.56 -11.83
N ILE A 14 0.50 -27.39 -12.20
CA ILE A 14 1.65 -27.70 -11.34
C ILE A 14 2.50 -26.45 -11.08
N ALA A 15 2.74 -25.63 -12.12
CA ALA A 15 3.49 -24.39 -11.98
C ALA A 15 2.80 -23.40 -11.02
N GLU A 16 1.47 -23.25 -11.12
CA GLU A 16 0.72 -22.33 -10.26
C GLU A 16 0.63 -22.84 -8.82
N VAL A 17 0.42 -24.15 -8.62
CA VAL A 17 0.45 -24.77 -7.29
C VAL A 17 1.83 -24.63 -6.64
N GLY A 18 2.90 -24.82 -7.40
CA GLY A 18 4.28 -24.62 -6.94
C GLY A 18 4.53 -23.17 -6.53
N ARG A 19 4.06 -22.20 -7.34
CA ARG A 19 4.16 -20.76 -7.02
C ARG A 19 3.41 -20.42 -5.73
N TRP A 20 2.21 -20.96 -5.55
CA TRP A 20 1.40 -20.74 -4.35
C TRP A 20 2.05 -21.33 -3.09
N LEU A 21 2.61 -22.54 -3.19
CA LEU A 21 3.39 -23.18 -2.12
C LEU A 21 4.63 -22.36 -1.74
N TRP A 22 5.36 -21.87 -2.73
CA TRP A 22 6.57 -21.08 -2.49
C TRP A 22 6.24 -19.75 -1.80
N LEU A 23 5.19 -19.06 -2.26
CA LEU A 23 4.72 -17.82 -1.64
C LEU A 23 4.21 -18.04 -0.21
N TRP A 24 3.58 -19.20 0.04
CA TRP A 24 3.15 -19.57 1.38
C TRP A 24 4.34 -19.88 2.30
N LEU A 25 5.38 -20.53 1.78
CA LEU A 25 6.60 -20.85 2.52
C LEU A 25 7.44 -19.60 2.83
N LEU A 26 7.54 -18.66 1.87
CA LEU A 26 8.22 -17.37 2.03
C LEU A 26 7.41 -16.36 2.85
N LYS A 27 6.20 -16.71 3.27
CA LYS A 27 5.33 -15.83 4.06
C LYS A 27 5.96 -15.60 5.42
N SER A 28 6.73 -14.51 5.53
CA SER A 28 7.38 -14.10 6.77
C SER A 28 6.34 -13.85 7.86
N LYS A 29 6.54 -14.46 9.04
CA LYS A 29 5.69 -14.22 10.22
C LYS A 29 5.86 -12.81 10.80
N LYS A 30 6.93 -12.10 10.45
CA LYS A 30 7.10 -10.70 10.84
C LYS A 30 6.23 -9.83 9.95
N LYS A 31 5.12 -9.33 10.52
CA LYS A 31 4.28 -8.34 9.86
C LYS A 31 5.05 -7.03 9.75
N GLY A 32 5.73 -6.83 8.62
CA GLY A 32 6.30 -5.53 8.27
C GLY A 32 5.20 -4.48 8.13
N LYS A 33 5.60 -3.21 8.08
CA LYS A 33 4.70 -2.10 7.76
C LYS A 33 5.13 -1.49 6.44
N ILE A 34 4.18 -1.29 5.54
CA ILE A 34 4.38 -0.64 4.25
C ILE A 34 3.67 0.71 4.31
N TYR A 35 4.44 1.76 4.08
CA TYR A 35 3.96 3.13 4.04
C TYR A 35 4.15 3.70 2.64
N PHE A 36 3.07 4.18 2.01
CA PHE A 36 3.16 5.03 0.82
C PHE A 36 3.08 6.48 1.26
N VAL A 37 4.17 7.22 1.09
CA VAL A 37 4.24 8.63 1.48
C VAL A 37 3.93 9.51 0.28
N PHE A 38 2.92 10.37 0.41
CA PHE A 38 2.60 11.43 -0.54
C PHE A 38 2.81 12.77 0.13
N SER A 39 3.51 13.66 -0.55
CA SER A 39 3.72 15.03 -0.09
C SER A 39 2.93 15.97 -0.99
N PHE A 40 2.05 16.78 -0.39
CA PHE A 40 1.32 17.83 -1.10
C PHE A 40 1.73 19.20 -0.57
N HIS A 41 1.81 20.18 -1.46
CA HIS A 41 2.19 21.55 -1.15
C HIS A 41 1.26 22.52 -1.87
N GLY A 42 0.77 23.54 -1.16
CA GLY A 42 -0.18 24.50 -1.72
C GLY A 42 -1.52 23.85 -2.08
N HIS A 43 -2.07 24.22 -3.23
CA HIS A 43 -3.37 23.74 -3.69
C HIS A 43 -3.23 22.64 -4.74
N GLU A 44 -3.58 21.42 -4.34
CA GLU A 44 -3.47 20.23 -5.19
C GLU A 44 -4.86 19.64 -5.45
N LYS A 45 -5.40 19.92 -6.63
CA LYS A 45 -6.74 19.47 -7.04
C LYS A 45 -6.81 17.96 -7.23
N GLU A 46 -5.69 17.33 -7.54
CA GLU A 46 -5.61 15.89 -7.76
C GLU A 46 -5.29 15.10 -6.48
N ALA A 47 -5.19 15.77 -5.32
CA ALA A 47 -4.83 15.12 -4.05
C ALA A 47 -5.79 13.96 -3.72
N GLU A 48 -7.10 14.12 -3.96
CA GLU A 48 -8.08 13.05 -3.73
C GLU A 48 -7.81 11.83 -4.61
N VAL A 49 -7.63 12.07 -5.91
CA VAL A 49 -7.45 11.02 -6.92
C VAL A 49 -6.14 10.28 -6.66
N ALA A 50 -5.08 11.01 -6.33
CA ALA A 50 -3.78 10.47 -5.96
C ALA A 50 -3.88 9.57 -4.71
N LEU A 51 -4.55 10.03 -3.65
CA LEU A 51 -4.72 9.28 -2.41
C LEU A 51 -5.59 8.03 -2.63
N ARG A 52 -6.75 8.15 -3.30
CA ARG A 52 -7.61 7.00 -3.63
C ARG A 52 -6.90 5.99 -4.52
N GLY A 53 -6.15 6.47 -5.51
CA GLY A 53 -5.31 5.63 -6.37
C GLY A 53 -4.23 4.89 -5.57
N ALA A 54 -3.58 5.57 -4.62
CA ALA A 54 -2.60 4.97 -3.74
C ALA A 54 -3.21 3.88 -2.84
N VAL A 55 -4.38 4.14 -2.25
CA VAL A 55 -5.12 3.15 -1.45
C VAL A 55 -5.47 1.93 -2.31
N HIS A 56 -5.96 2.13 -3.53
CA HIS A 56 -6.29 1.03 -4.44
C HIS A 56 -5.04 0.19 -4.77
N ARG A 57 -3.92 0.84 -5.10
CA ARG A 57 -2.65 0.14 -5.34
C ARG A 57 -2.17 -0.64 -4.12
N LEU A 58 -2.28 -0.08 -2.91
CA LEU A 58 -1.91 -0.78 -1.67
C LEU A 58 -2.84 -1.95 -1.34
N ARG A 59 -4.14 -1.83 -1.63
CA ARG A 59 -5.08 -2.96 -1.47
C ARG A 59 -4.78 -4.10 -2.45
N MET A 60 -4.40 -3.75 -3.68
CA MET A 60 -3.96 -4.71 -4.69
C MET A 60 -2.57 -5.28 -4.40
N TYR A 61 -1.75 -4.54 -3.65
CA TYR A 61 -0.50 -5.06 -3.11
C TYR A 61 -0.83 -6.21 -2.16
N GLY A 62 -0.47 -7.43 -2.56
CA GLY A 62 -0.66 -8.63 -1.75
C GLY A 62 0.17 -8.61 -0.46
N GLY A 63 0.19 -9.71 0.27
CA GLY A 63 0.95 -9.82 1.52
C GLY A 63 0.16 -9.46 2.78
N THR A 64 0.76 -9.74 3.94
CA THR A 64 0.12 -9.64 5.27
C THR A 64 0.62 -8.48 6.12
N GLU A 65 1.42 -7.60 5.52
CA GLU A 65 1.95 -6.39 6.12
C GLU A 65 0.83 -5.39 6.43
N GLU A 66 1.03 -4.60 7.49
CA GLU A 66 0.18 -3.43 7.74
C GLU A 66 0.46 -2.40 6.64
N LYS A 67 -0.59 -1.92 5.97
CA LYS A 67 -0.47 -1.04 4.80
C LYS A 67 -1.16 0.28 5.09
N LYS A 68 -0.41 1.38 4.98
CA LYS A 68 -0.93 2.74 5.18
C LYS A 68 -0.41 3.69 4.11
N VAL A 69 -1.21 4.70 3.82
CA VAL A 69 -0.82 5.87 3.03
C VAL A 69 -0.59 7.02 4.00
N LEU A 70 0.59 7.63 3.98
CA LEU A 70 0.92 8.81 4.76
C LEU A 70 0.83 10.04 3.86
N CYS A 71 0.03 11.00 4.28
CA CYS A 71 -0.17 12.27 3.60
C CYS A 71 0.59 13.36 4.35
N LEU A 72 1.71 13.80 3.80
CA LEU A 72 2.62 14.77 4.41
C LEU A 72 2.15 16.20 4.13
N ASP A 73 1.80 16.93 5.20
CA ASP A 73 1.43 18.35 5.13
C ASP A 73 2.68 19.25 5.06
N ARG A 74 2.95 19.80 3.88
CA ARG A 74 4.02 20.80 3.64
C ARG A 74 3.49 22.22 3.48
N GLY A 75 2.34 22.53 4.09
CA GLY A 75 1.64 23.79 3.84
C GLY A 75 0.59 23.62 2.75
N MET A 76 -0.24 22.58 2.89
CA MET A 76 -1.46 22.45 2.11
C MET A 76 -2.39 23.63 2.38
N ASP A 77 -3.14 24.06 1.37
CA ASP A 77 -4.25 24.98 1.59
C ASP A 77 -5.43 24.26 2.31
N GLU A 78 -6.35 25.04 2.88
CA GLU A 78 -7.47 24.47 3.65
C GLU A 78 -8.40 23.57 2.82
N GLU A 79 -8.55 23.81 1.52
CA GLU A 79 -9.34 22.96 0.63
C GLU A 79 -8.66 21.59 0.46
N THR A 80 -7.37 21.58 0.12
CA THR A 80 -6.59 20.34 -0.02
C THR A 80 -6.54 19.57 1.30
N LYS A 81 -6.38 20.25 2.45
CA LYS A 81 -6.46 19.62 3.78
C LYS A 81 -7.82 18.96 4.03
N ARG A 82 -8.90 19.63 3.64
CA ARG A 82 -10.27 19.11 3.82
C ARG A 82 -10.48 17.84 3.00
N VAL A 83 -10.05 17.84 1.74
CA VAL A 83 -10.11 16.68 0.85
C VAL A 83 -9.30 15.51 1.40
N CYS A 84 -8.07 15.77 1.88
CA CYS A 84 -7.24 14.74 2.49
C CYS A 84 -7.89 14.15 3.75
N LYS A 85 -8.48 14.99 4.60
CA LYS A 85 -9.18 14.55 5.83
C LYS A 85 -10.42 13.71 5.54
N LEU A 86 -11.19 14.09 4.52
CA LEU A 86 -12.34 13.29 4.06
C LEU A 86 -11.88 11.92 3.58
N THR A 87 -10.85 11.88 2.73
CA THR A 87 -10.27 10.63 2.22
C THR A 87 -9.71 9.73 3.34
N ALA A 88 -9.08 10.34 4.35
CA ALA A 88 -8.61 9.64 5.55
C ALA A 88 -9.73 8.97 6.33
N ARG A 89 -10.86 9.66 6.51
CA ARG A 89 -12.04 9.09 7.17
C ARG A 89 -12.67 7.96 6.36
N ASP A 90 -12.81 8.14 5.05
CA ASP A 90 -13.48 7.18 4.17
C ASP A 90 -12.71 5.84 4.08
N THR A 91 -11.38 5.91 4.02
CA THR A 91 -10.56 4.74 3.69
C THR A 91 -9.94 4.06 4.89
N GLN A 92 -9.81 4.75 6.03
CA GLN A 92 -9.09 4.34 7.26
C GLN A 92 -7.62 3.91 7.06
N MET A 93 -7.14 3.90 5.81
CA MET A 93 -5.77 3.55 5.42
C MET A 93 -4.91 4.79 5.18
N VAL A 94 -5.52 5.97 5.06
CA VAL A 94 -4.81 7.24 4.87
C VAL A 94 -4.68 7.94 6.23
N GLU A 95 -3.47 8.38 6.56
CA GLU A 95 -3.14 9.11 7.78
C GLU A 95 -2.40 10.38 7.38
N ILE A 96 -2.82 11.53 7.90
CA ILE A 96 -2.18 12.82 7.63
C ILE A 96 -1.12 13.03 8.71
N CYS A 97 0.09 13.37 8.29
CA CYS A 97 1.23 13.58 9.17
C CYS A 97 1.97 14.87 8.83
N SER A 98 2.56 15.51 9.83
CA SER A 98 3.54 16.58 9.65
C SER A 98 4.94 16.02 9.34
N GLU A 99 5.88 16.89 8.93
CA GLU A 99 7.28 16.49 8.75
C GLU A 99 7.91 15.92 10.02
N GLU A 100 7.58 16.51 11.17
CA GLU A 100 8.05 16.05 12.48
C GLU A 100 7.49 14.67 12.84
N GLU A 101 6.20 14.45 12.59
CA GLU A 101 5.54 13.17 12.83
C GLU A 101 6.09 12.07 11.92
N LEU A 102 6.32 12.38 10.64
CA LEU A 102 6.94 11.45 9.71
C LEU A 102 8.37 11.09 10.15
N ALA A 103 9.18 12.09 10.53
CA ALA A 103 10.54 11.85 11.02
C ALA A 103 10.54 10.96 12.28
N ASN A 104 9.59 11.19 13.19
CA ASN A 104 9.43 10.36 14.40
C ASN A 104 8.94 8.94 14.08
N LEU A 105 8.01 8.78 13.13
CA LEU A 105 7.53 7.49 12.66
C LEU A 105 8.65 6.66 12.02
N LEU A 106 9.45 7.29 11.15
CA LEU A 106 10.60 6.65 10.53
C LEU A 106 11.64 6.26 11.58
N LYS A 107 12.02 7.19 12.47
CA LYS A 107 12.95 6.89 13.57
C LYS A 107 12.50 5.70 14.42
N ARG A 108 11.21 5.63 14.81
CA ARG A 108 10.67 4.51 15.59
C ARG A 108 10.63 3.20 14.80
N SER A 109 10.27 3.26 13.53
CA SER A 109 10.14 2.07 12.68
C SER A 109 11.51 1.48 12.31
N PHE A 110 12.51 2.34 12.11
CA PHE A 110 13.88 1.92 11.81
C PHE A 110 14.73 1.62 13.06
N ALA A 111 14.41 2.19 14.23
CA ALA A 111 15.11 1.86 15.49
C ALA A 111 14.71 0.50 16.09
N ASN A 112 13.57 -0.07 15.67
CA ASN A 112 13.08 -1.37 16.10
C ASN A 112 13.39 -2.52 15.11
N THR A 113 14.24 -2.26 14.11
CA THR A 113 14.77 -3.29 13.19
C THR A 113 16.15 -3.72 13.63
#